data_AF-A0A3P7T4I1-F1
#
_entry.id   AF-A0A3P7T4I1-F1
#
_cell.length_a   1.000
_cell.length_b   1.000
_cell.length_c   1.000
_cell.angle_alpha   90.00
_cell.angle_beta   90.00
_cell.angle_gamma   90.00
#
_symmetry.space_group_name_H-M   'P 1'
#
loop_
_entity.id
_entity.type
_entity.pdbx_description
1 polymer ?
#
loop_
_entity_poly.entity_id
_entity_poly.type
_entity_poly.pdbx_seq_one_letter_code
_entity_poly.pdbx_strand_id
1 'polypeptide(L)'
;MVKRLADVGEELPVKVEAAMAIQHMLEAQTKYRSVLKPHVHSVIIEVLRLVARAEIEEMTNVMEVLLEDFVEDIIPIAANIFLQISLSENQEDDRTVTVMGILTTLGSVLDMVEDNQDVLYHIEEQVRRVIKSVLDRGQIGSYVIKIFKYGCYFVEDYYEEVLALANSVITYSISEPMWEIFFDIHKLAISQDGIVFVGKY
;
A
#
# COMPACT_ATOMS: atom_id res chain seq x y z
N MET A 1 -0.09 -5.00 24.89
CA MET A 1 0.05 -4.18 23.66
C MET A 1 0.25 -5.10 22.46
N VAL A 2 1.48 -5.48 22.07
CA VAL A 2 1.73 -6.33 20.87
C VAL A 2 0.86 -7.60 20.81
N LYS A 3 0.79 -8.38 21.89
CA LYS A 3 -0.04 -9.61 21.93
C LYS A 3 -1.54 -9.36 21.77
N ARG A 4 -2.03 -8.18 22.17
CA ARG A 4 -3.45 -7.81 22.08
C ARG A 4 -3.78 -7.34 20.66
N LEU A 5 -2.88 -6.53 20.08
CA LEU A 5 -2.97 -6.09 18.70
C LEU A 5 -2.98 -7.29 17.72
N ALA A 6 -2.10 -8.26 17.93
CA ALA A 6 -1.95 -9.44 17.06
C ALA A 6 -2.95 -10.58 17.29
N ASP A 7 -3.86 -10.45 18.27
CA ASP A 7 -4.83 -11.50 18.58
C ASP A 7 -6.01 -11.45 17.60
N VAL A 8 -6.27 -12.54 16.88
CA VAL A 8 -7.34 -12.62 15.88
C VAL A 8 -8.73 -12.55 16.52
N GLY A 9 -8.87 -13.03 17.76
CA GLY A 9 -10.15 -13.05 18.48
C GLY A 9 -10.43 -11.79 19.32
N GLU A 10 -9.54 -10.81 19.29
CA GLU A 10 -9.65 -9.59 20.10
C GLU A 10 -10.55 -8.54 19.44
N GLU A 11 -11.27 -7.77 20.26
CA GLU A 11 -12.21 -6.76 19.76
C GLU A 11 -11.49 -5.58 19.09
N LEU A 12 -12.09 -5.02 18.04
CA LEU A 12 -11.51 -3.89 17.29
C LEU A 12 -11.09 -2.70 18.18
N PRO A 13 -11.90 -2.23 19.15
CA PRO A 13 -11.50 -1.13 20.03
C PRO A 13 -10.24 -1.45 20.86
N VAL A 14 -10.08 -2.71 21.27
CA VAL A 14 -8.92 -3.16 22.05
C VAL A 14 -7.66 -3.20 21.17
N LYS A 15 -7.81 -3.56 19.88
CA LYS A 15 -6.70 -3.50 18.92
C LYS A 15 -6.26 -2.07 18.65
N VAL A 16 -7.21 -1.16 18.43
CA VAL A 16 -6.95 0.28 18.21
C VAL A 16 -6.23 0.87 19.43
N GLU A 17 -6.73 0.64 20.64
CA GLU A 17 -6.09 1.11 21.87
C GLU A 17 -4.68 0.51 22.05
N ALA A 18 -4.51 -0.77 21.70
CA ALA A 18 -3.20 -1.41 21.76
C ALA A 18 -2.20 -0.81 20.75
N ALA A 19 -2.65 -0.39 19.56
CA ALA A 19 -1.85 0.28 18.55
C ALA A 19 -1.46 1.70 19.02
N MET A 20 -2.42 2.47 19.53
CA MET A 20 -2.15 3.80 20.10
C MET A 20 -1.17 3.70 21.28
N ALA A 21 -1.32 2.72 22.17
CA ALA A 21 -0.39 2.54 23.28
C ALA A 21 1.05 2.21 22.81
N ILE A 22 1.21 1.52 21.67
CA ILE A 22 2.53 1.29 21.05
C ILE A 22 3.13 2.61 20.55
N GLN A 23 2.34 3.43 19.85
CA GLN A 23 2.76 4.76 19.39
C GLN A 23 3.26 5.61 20.57
N HIS A 24 2.45 5.77 21.61
CA HIS A 24 2.83 6.54 22.81
C HIS A 24 4.13 6.03 23.45
N MET A 25 4.40 4.72 23.39
CA MET A 25 5.64 4.16 23.93
C MET A 25 6.86 4.45 23.06
N LEU A 26 6.72 4.48 21.74
CA LEU A 26 7.78 4.86 20.81
C LEU A 26 8.17 6.33 20.98
N GLU A 27 7.18 7.20 21.13
CA GLU A 27 7.34 8.64 21.38
C GLU A 27 7.96 8.90 22.76
N ALA A 28 7.44 8.25 23.81
CA ALA A 28 7.88 8.52 25.18
C ALA A 28 9.25 7.91 25.52
N GLN A 29 9.65 6.81 24.89
CA GLN A 29 10.84 6.04 25.29
C GLN A 29 11.66 5.54 24.09
N THR A 30 12.83 6.14 23.86
CA THR A 30 13.72 5.75 22.76
C THR A 30 14.19 4.30 22.85
N LYS A 31 14.40 3.77 24.05
CA LYS A 31 14.78 2.37 24.28
C LYS A 31 13.71 1.37 23.84
N TYR A 32 12.44 1.78 23.80
CA TYR A 32 11.34 0.91 23.40
C TYR A 32 11.48 0.42 21.96
N ARG A 33 12.12 1.18 21.07
CA ARG A 33 12.45 0.77 19.69
C ARG A 33 13.15 -0.58 19.64
N SER A 34 14.15 -0.79 20.49
CA SER A 34 14.89 -2.06 20.58
C SER A 34 14.04 -3.23 21.12
N VAL A 35 13.05 -2.93 21.97
CA VAL A 35 12.10 -3.91 22.52
C VAL A 35 11.03 -4.28 21.49
N LEU A 36 10.62 -3.31 20.66
CA LEU A 36 9.63 -3.48 19.62
C LEU A 36 10.20 -4.20 18.39
N LYS A 37 11.47 -3.97 18.04
CA LYS A 37 12.11 -4.49 16.81
C LYS A 37 11.85 -5.99 16.55
N PRO A 38 11.96 -6.92 17.52
CA PRO A 38 11.69 -8.34 17.27
C PRO A 38 10.23 -8.66 16.89
N HIS A 39 9.30 -7.74 17.17
CA HIS A 39 7.87 -7.87 16.96
C HIS A 39 7.34 -6.90 15.89
N VAL A 40 8.20 -6.05 15.33
CA VAL A 40 7.82 -4.92 14.47
C VAL A 40 7.01 -5.40 13.26
N HIS A 41 7.40 -6.53 12.68
CA HIS A 41 6.71 -7.13 11.54
C HIS A 41 5.23 -7.44 11.85
N SER A 42 4.95 -8.00 13.03
CA SER A 42 3.58 -8.29 13.44
C SER A 42 2.77 -7.03 13.72
N VAL A 43 3.42 -5.99 14.25
CA VAL A 43 2.76 -4.72 14.56
C VAL A 43 2.39 -3.99 13.27
N ILE A 44 3.33 -3.86 12.34
CA ILE A 44 3.13 -3.21 11.04
C ILE A 44 1.99 -3.90 10.27
N ILE A 45 1.97 -5.23 10.21
CA ILE A 45 0.89 -5.97 9.52
C ILE A 45 -0.48 -5.60 10.09
N GLU A 46 -0.62 -5.61 11.40
CA GLU A 46 -1.91 -5.36 12.03
C GLU A 46 -2.32 -3.88 11.95
N VAL A 47 -1.38 -2.94 12.10
CA VAL A 47 -1.67 -1.51 11.91
C VAL A 47 -2.07 -1.22 10.45
N LEU A 48 -1.35 -1.75 9.46
CA LEU A 48 -1.72 -1.65 8.05
C LEU A 48 -3.12 -2.19 7.77
N ARG A 49 -3.48 -3.33 8.37
CA ARG A 49 -4.83 -3.90 8.25
C ARG A 49 -5.89 -3.02 8.91
N LEU A 50 -5.57 -2.36 10.02
CA LEU A 50 -6.49 -1.45 10.69
C LEU A 50 -6.70 -0.16 9.88
N VAL A 51 -5.63 0.44 9.37
CA VAL A 51 -5.71 1.59 8.43
C VAL A 51 -6.59 1.23 7.24
N ALA A 52 -6.32 0.07 6.63
CA ALA A 52 -7.02 -0.37 5.42
C ALA A 52 -8.50 -0.72 5.62
N ARG A 53 -8.92 -1.13 6.83
CA ARG A 53 -10.30 -1.57 7.09
C ARG A 53 -11.18 -0.52 7.72
N ALA A 54 -10.60 0.48 8.38
CA ALA A 54 -11.34 1.23 9.37
C ALA A 54 -11.47 2.73 9.06
N GLU A 55 -10.73 3.29 8.10
CA GLU A 55 -10.65 4.75 7.88
C GLU A 55 -10.49 5.52 9.21
N ILE A 56 -9.85 4.88 10.19
CA ILE A 56 -9.63 5.44 11.52
C ILE A 56 -8.40 6.35 11.40
N GLU A 57 -8.62 7.66 11.42
CA GLU A 57 -7.58 8.69 11.34
C GLU A 57 -6.44 8.45 12.35
N GLU A 58 -6.77 7.94 13.54
CA GLU A 58 -5.81 7.60 14.57
C GLU A 58 -4.82 6.50 14.13
N MET A 59 -5.23 5.57 13.25
CA MET A 59 -4.33 4.53 12.74
C MET A 59 -3.33 5.09 11.71
N THR A 60 -3.71 6.12 10.97
CA THR A 60 -2.78 6.87 10.11
C THR A 60 -1.66 7.48 10.96
N ASN A 61 -2.00 8.12 12.07
CA ASN A 61 -1.01 8.69 13.00
C ASN A 61 -0.08 7.61 13.60
N VAL A 62 -0.63 6.44 13.98
CA VAL A 62 0.20 5.31 14.45
C VAL A 62 1.17 4.86 13.37
N MET A 63 0.73 4.84 12.11
CA MET A 63 1.54 4.43 10.97
C MET A 63 2.68 5.43 10.69
N GLU A 64 2.42 6.73 10.76
CA GLU A 64 3.43 7.80 10.62
C GLU A 64 4.56 7.64 11.66
N VAL A 65 4.22 7.41 12.93
CA VAL A 65 5.24 7.20 13.97
C VAL A 65 6.04 5.92 13.75
N LEU A 66 5.40 4.85 13.25
CA LEU A 66 6.11 3.63 12.88
C LEU A 66 7.06 3.86 11.70
N LEU A 67 6.70 4.75 10.77
CA LEU A 67 7.52 5.07 9.61
C LEU A 67 8.80 5.80 9.96
N GLU A 68 8.77 6.71 10.95
CA GLU A 68 9.97 7.40 11.42
C GLU A 68 11.07 6.44 11.86
N ASP A 69 10.68 5.30 12.46
CA ASP A 69 11.60 4.36 13.08
C ASP A 69 11.85 3.07 12.27
N PHE A 70 10.92 2.69 11.39
CA PHE A 70 10.88 1.36 10.77
C PHE A 70 10.54 1.35 9.27
N VAL A 71 10.77 2.44 8.53
CA VAL A 71 10.46 2.51 7.09
C VAL A 71 11.02 1.34 6.28
N GLU A 72 12.27 0.92 6.54
CA GLU A 72 12.91 -0.20 5.83
C GLU A 72 12.18 -1.53 6.03
N ASP A 73 11.49 -1.71 7.16
CA ASP A 73 10.67 -2.90 7.42
C ASP A 73 9.27 -2.74 6.80
N ILE A 74 8.70 -1.53 6.84
CA ILE A 74 7.31 -1.27 6.45
C ILE A 74 7.09 -1.53 4.96
N ILE A 75 7.94 -1.02 4.09
CA ILE A 75 7.68 -1.04 2.65
C ILE A 75 7.65 -2.47 2.09
N PRO A 76 8.63 -3.35 2.42
CA PRO A 76 8.56 -4.75 2.05
C PRO A 76 7.31 -5.47 2.61
N ILE A 77 6.87 -5.12 3.81
CA ILE A 77 5.68 -5.70 4.43
C ILE A 77 4.42 -5.25 3.69
N ALA A 78 4.24 -3.95 3.49
CA ALA A 78 3.07 -3.38 2.83
C ALA A 78 2.93 -3.90 1.39
N ALA A 79 4.03 -3.92 0.63
CA ALA A 79 4.06 -4.50 -0.71
C ALA A 79 3.69 -5.99 -0.72
N ASN A 80 4.18 -6.78 0.24
CA ASN A 80 3.83 -8.20 0.34
C ASN A 80 2.35 -8.41 0.71
N ILE A 81 1.79 -7.62 1.64
CA ILE A 81 0.37 -7.71 2.01
C ILE A 81 -0.48 -7.35 0.80
N PHE A 82 -0.16 -6.25 0.10
CA PHE A 82 -0.84 -5.86 -1.13
C PHE A 82 -0.86 -7.02 -2.12
N LEU A 83 0.30 -7.57 -2.47
CA LEU A 83 0.41 -8.66 -3.43
C LEU A 83 -0.39 -9.90 -2.98
N GLN A 84 -0.35 -10.26 -1.69
CA GLN A 84 -1.11 -11.39 -1.16
C GLN A 84 -2.62 -11.20 -1.31
N ILE A 85 -3.13 -10.02 -0.92
CA ILE A 85 -4.57 -9.74 -0.96
C ILE A 85 -5.01 -9.63 -2.43
N SER A 86 -4.25 -8.94 -3.27
CA SER A 86 -4.54 -8.82 -4.70
C SER A 86 -4.53 -10.20 -5.39
N LEU A 87 -3.57 -11.09 -5.09
CA LEU A 87 -3.42 -12.41 -5.75
C LEU A 87 -4.39 -13.48 -5.24
N SER A 88 -4.99 -13.29 -4.07
CA SER A 88 -5.96 -14.25 -3.55
C SER A 88 -7.23 -14.27 -4.41
N GLU A 89 -7.98 -15.38 -4.50
CA GLU A 89 -9.15 -15.55 -5.41
C GLU A 89 -10.53 -15.54 -4.69
N ASN A 90 -10.61 -15.26 -3.38
CA ASN A 90 -11.82 -15.46 -2.57
C ASN A 90 -12.41 -14.19 -1.90
N GLN A 91 -13.62 -13.80 -2.31
CA GLN A 91 -14.54 -12.78 -1.75
C GLN A 91 -14.36 -11.34 -2.27
N GLU A 92 -15.27 -10.89 -3.14
CA GLU A 92 -15.11 -9.74 -4.06
C GLU A 92 -15.40 -8.35 -3.47
N ASP A 93 -16.16 -8.18 -2.37
CA ASP A 93 -16.61 -6.83 -1.96
C ASP A 93 -15.69 -6.09 -0.98
N ASP A 94 -15.15 -6.76 0.06
CA ASP A 94 -14.36 -6.10 1.13
C ASP A 94 -12.87 -5.87 0.74
N ARG A 95 -12.46 -6.43 -0.40
CA ARG A 95 -11.06 -6.39 -0.87
C ARG A 95 -10.68 -5.07 -1.50
N THR A 96 -11.57 -4.48 -2.29
CA THR A 96 -11.23 -3.30 -3.07
C THR A 96 -10.87 -2.14 -2.15
N VAL A 97 -11.65 -1.96 -1.09
CA VAL A 97 -11.39 -0.98 -0.01
C VAL A 97 -10.08 -1.30 0.71
N THR A 98 -9.88 -2.56 1.10
CA THR A 98 -8.65 -2.99 1.80
C THR A 98 -7.40 -2.77 0.95
N VAL A 99 -7.45 -3.11 -0.33
CA VAL A 99 -6.32 -3.02 -1.25
C VAL A 99 -6.00 -1.55 -1.57
N MET A 100 -7.02 -0.71 -1.77
CA MET A 100 -6.84 0.74 -1.92
C MET A 100 -6.23 1.36 -0.66
N GLY A 101 -6.74 1.04 0.53
CA GLY A 101 -6.17 1.55 1.78
C GLY A 101 -4.69 1.17 1.97
N ILE A 102 -4.28 -0.03 1.51
CA ILE A 102 -2.86 -0.43 1.52
C ILE A 102 -2.05 0.34 0.47
N LEU A 103 -2.58 0.56 -0.74
CA LEU A 103 -1.90 1.34 -1.77
C LEU A 103 -1.70 2.79 -1.33
N THR A 104 -2.75 3.43 -0.80
CA THR A 104 -2.67 4.80 -0.26
C THR A 104 -1.65 4.86 0.88
N THR A 105 -1.62 3.86 1.76
CA THR A 105 -0.60 3.80 2.80
C THR A 105 0.80 3.68 2.21
N LEU A 106 1.00 2.85 1.17
CA LEU A 106 2.27 2.78 0.43
C LEU A 106 2.63 4.13 -0.19
N GLY A 107 1.66 4.87 -0.74
CA GLY A 107 1.85 6.22 -1.27
C GLY A 107 2.35 7.18 -0.19
N SER A 108 1.64 7.30 0.93
CA SER A 108 2.05 8.16 2.05
C SER A 108 3.44 7.80 2.60
N VAL A 109 3.75 6.51 2.65
CA VAL A 109 5.07 6.01 3.05
C VAL A 109 6.16 6.48 2.09
N LEU A 110 5.92 6.43 0.78
CA LEU A 110 6.86 6.90 -0.23
C LEU A 110 7.04 8.42 -0.19
N ASP A 111 5.97 9.17 0.02
CA ASP A 111 6.02 10.63 0.17
C ASP A 111 6.87 11.03 1.39
N MET A 112 6.75 10.31 2.50
CA MET A 112 7.55 10.55 3.71
C MET A 112 9.06 10.31 3.49
N VAL A 113 9.44 9.49 2.52
CA VAL A 113 10.85 9.20 2.20
C VAL A 113 11.31 9.75 0.86
N GLU A 114 10.56 10.69 0.28
CA GLU A 114 10.85 11.26 -1.03
C GLU A 114 12.27 11.87 -1.11
N ASP A 115 12.75 12.44 -0.01
CA ASP A 115 14.08 13.07 0.07
C ASP A 115 15.22 12.07 0.32
N ASN A 116 14.93 10.79 0.59
CA ASN A 116 15.93 9.79 0.98
C ASN A 116 16.19 8.79 -0.16
N GLN A 117 17.09 9.16 -1.08
CA GLN A 117 17.41 8.37 -2.28
C GLN A 117 17.90 6.95 -1.99
N ASP A 118 18.64 6.74 -0.90
CA ASP A 118 19.13 5.42 -0.52
C ASP A 118 17.98 4.48 -0.14
N VAL A 119 16.98 5.01 0.57
CA VAL A 119 15.75 4.27 0.93
C VAL A 119 14.94 3.99 -0.32
N LEU A 120 14.69 5.00 -1.17
CA LEU A 120 13.95 4.85 -2.42
C LEU A 120 14.56 3.78 -3.34
N TYR A 121 15.89 3.74 -3.46
CA TYR A 121 16.58 2.73 -4.24
C TYR A 121 16.38 1.32 -3.70
N HIS A 122 16.42 1.13 -2.37
CA HIS A 122 16.24 -0.18 -1.74
C HIS A 122 14.83 -0.74 -1.92
N ILE A 123 13.84 0.14 -2.02
CA ILE A 123 12.42 -0.25 -2.07
C ILE A 123 11.84 -0.26 -3.48
N GLU A 124 12.52 0.32 -4.46
CA GLU A 124 12.09 0.43 -5.85
C GLU A 124 11.61 -0.92 -6.39
N GLU A 125 12.34 -2.01 -6.11
CA GLU A 125 11.97 -3.35 -6.52
C GLU A 125 10.58 -3.76 -6.01
N GLN A 126 10.26 -3.45 -4.75
CA GLN A 126 8.99 -3.84 -4.14
C GLN A 126 7.84 -3.00 -4.71
N VAL A 127 8.05 -1.70 -4.86
CA VAL A 127 7.06 -0.79 -5.48
C VAL A 127 6.83 -1.18 -6.93
N ARG A 128 7.89 -1.47 -7.69
CA ARG A 128 7.80 -1.93 -9.08
C ARG A 128 6.99 -3.22 -9.22
N ARG A 129 7.15 -4.18 -8.29
CA ARG A 129 6.35 -5.42 -8.27
C ARG A 129 4.86 -5.13 -8.03
N VAL A 130 4.54 -4.19 -7.14
CA VAL A 130 3.16 -3.73 -6.91
C VAL A 130 2.59 -3.12 -8.20
N ILE A 131 3.31 -2.18 -8.82
CA ILE A 131 2.90 -1.53 -10.07
C ILE A 131 2.65 -2.58 -11.18
N LYS A 132 3.63 -3.47 -11.44
CA LYS A 132 3.46 -4.54 -12.46
C LYS A 132 2.25 -5.41 -12.17
N SER A 133 2.04 -5.79 -10.91
CA SER A 133 0.91 -6.66 -10.56
C SER A 133 -0.46 -6.02 -10.83
N VAL A 134 -0.56 -4.69 -10.77
CA VAL A 134 -1.78 -3.97 -11.14
C VAL A 134 -1.89 -3.82 -12.65
N LEU A 135 -0.81 -3.43 -13.33
CA LEU A 135 -0.78 -3.29 -14.79
C LEU A 135 -1.07 -4.62 -15.53
N ASP A 136 -0.53 -5.73 -15.04
CA ASP A 136 -0.76 -7.08 -15.58
C ASP A 136 -2.22 -7.52 -15.40
N ARG A 137 -2.85 -7.15 -14.27
CA ARG A 137 -4.29 -7.34 -14.09
C ARG A 137 -5.11 -6.40 -14.96
N GLY A 138 -4.57 -5.24 -15.31
CA GLY A 138 -5.12 -4.36 -16.32
C GLY A 138 -5.30 -5.00 -17.69
N GLN A 139 -4.50 -6.01 -18.05
CA GLN A 139 -4.75 -6.84 -19.23
C GLN A 139 -5.97 -7.76 -19.05
N ILE A 140 -6.30 -8.17 -17.82
CA ILE A 140 -7.58 -8.82 -17.45
C ILE A 140 -8.74 -7.80 -17.44
N GLY A 141 -8.43 -6.49 -17.49
CA GLY A 141 -9.38 -5.42 -17.80
C GLY A 141 -10.13 -5.64 -19.12
N SER A 142 -9.65 -6.50 -20.03
CA SER A 142 -10.42 -6.94 -21.21
C SER A 142 -11.74 -7.67 -20.82
N TYR A 143 -11.79 -8.33 -19.65
CA TYR A 143 -13.03 -8.88 -19.09
C TYR A 143 -13.87 -7.82 -18.38
N VAL A 144 -13.25 -6.79 -17.77
CA VAL A 144 -13.96 -5.71 -17.08
C VAL A 144 -14.58 -4.73 -18.08
N ILE A 145 -13.95 -4.46 -19.23
CA ILE A 145 -14.56 -3.72 -20.36
C ILE A 145 -15.83 -4.44 -20.85
N LYS A 146 -15.90 -5.78 -20.79
CA LYS A 146 -17.16 -6.51 -21.07
C LYS A 146 -18.22 -6.27 -19.99
N ILE A 147 -17.83 -6.06 -18.73
CA ILE A 147 -18.74 -5.75 -17.61
C ILE A 147 -19.22 -4.29 -17.66
N PHE A 148 -18.46 -3.35 -18.25
CA PHE A 148 -18.87 -1.94 -18.42
C PHE A 148 -20.17 -1.74 -19.22
N LYS A 149 -20.71 -2.78 -19.87
CA LYS A 149 -22.08 -2.77 -20.42
C LYS A 149 -23.16 -2.71 -19.32
N TYR A 150 -22.83 -3.03 -18.06
CA TYR A 150 -23.76 -3.09 -16.93
C TYR A 150 -23.28 -2.40 -15.63
N GLY A 151 -22.17 -1.64 -15.69
CA GLY A 151 -21.74 -0.72 -14.63
C GLY A 151 -20.77 -1.33 -13.59
N CYS A 152 -19.67 -0.62 -13.32
CA CYS A 152 -18.87 -0.70 -12.09
C CYS A 152 -17.84 0.45 -12.06
N TYR A 153 -17.67 1.07 -10.89
CA TYR A 153 -16.92 2.30 -10.63
C TYR A 153 -15.48 2.09 -10.11
N PHE A 154 -14.90 0.89 -10.21
CA PHE A 154 -13.78 0.51 -9.34
C PHE A 154 -12.38 0.43 -9.96
N VAL A 155 -12.23 0.66 -11.27
CA VAL A 155 -10.95 0.42 -11.96
C VAL A 155 -10.05 1.65 -12.01
N GLU A 156 -10.62 2.87 -12.01
CA GLU A 156 -9.89 4.13 -12.20
C GLU A 156 -8.98 4.46 -11.00
N ASP A 157 -9.48 4.31 -9.77
CA ASP A 157 -8.77 4.66 -8.53
C ASP A 157 -7.44 3.91 -8.36
N TYR A 158 -7.36 2.67 -8.84
CA TYR A 158 -6.13 1.86 -8.78
C TYR A 158 -5.02 2.42 -9.68
N TYR A 159 -5.39 2.92 -10.86
CA TYR A 159 -4.38 3.42 -11.80
C TYR A 159 -3.86 4.78 -11.37
N GLU A 160 -4.70 5.64 -10.80
CA GLU A 160 -4.23 6.92 -10.23
C GLU A 160 -3.20 6.67 -9.14
N GLU A 161 -3.50 5.78 -8.19
CA GLU A 161 -2.60 5.45 -7.09
C GLU A 161 -1.32 4.76 -7.60
N VAL A 162 -1.42 3.85 -8.58
CA VAL A 162 -0.24 3.20 -9.19
C VAL A 162 0.64 4.19 -9.95
N LEU A 163 0.05 5.17 -10.63
CA LEU A 163 0.79 6.24 -11.29
C LEU A 163 1.45 7.17 -10.26
N ALA A 164 0.79 7.45 -9.13
CA ALA A 164 1.37 8.19 -8.02
C ALA A 164 2.58 7.43 -7.45
N LEU A 165 2.44 6.13 -7.15
CA LEU A 165 3.55 5.27 -6.71
C LEU A 165 4.71 5.25 -7.72
N ALA A 166 4.40 5.12 -9.02
CA ALA A 166 5.40 5.17 -10.07
C ALA A 166 6.14 6.51 -10.07
N ASN A 167 5.41 7.62 -9.94
CA ASN A 167 5.98 8.96 -9.84
C ASN A 167 6.93 9.07 -8.65
N SER A 168 6.52 8.66 -7.46
CA SER A 168 7.34 8.77 -6.24
C SER A 168 8.70 8.08 -6.35
N VAL A 169 8.83 6.98 -7.11
CA VAL A 169 10.12 6.29 -7.31
C VAL A 169 10.94 6.79 -8.50
N ILE A 170 10.34 7.46 -9.49
CA ILE A 170 11.05 7.97 -10.69
C ILE A 170 11.42 9.45 -10.60
N THR A 171 10.88 10.21 -9.63
CA THR A 171 11.00 11.67 -9.52
C THR A 171 12.45 12.15 -9.64
N TYR A 172 13.39 11.45 -9.00
CA TYR A 172 14.79 11.89 -8.94
C TYR A 172 15.74 11.14 -9.88
N SER A 173 15.46 9.87 -10.16
CA SER A 173 16.26 9.05 -11.08
C SER A 173 15.44 7.89 -11.62
N ILE A 174 15.60 7.59 -12.90
CA ILE A 174 14.92 6.46 -13.55
C ILE A 174 15.92 5.30 -13.70
N SER A 175 15.70 4.22 -12.98
CA SER A 175 16.46 2.98 -13.14
C SER A 175 16.10 2.26 -14.45
N GLU A 176 16.99 1.39 -14.92
CA GLU A 176 16.73 0.58 -16.13
C GLU A 176 15.44 -0.27 -16.01
N PRO A 177 15.16 -0.96 -14.89
CA PRO A 177 13.90 -1.68 -14.72
C PRO A 177 12.64 -0.80 -14.73
N MET A 178 12.73 0.45 -14.25
CA MET A 178 11.57 1.35 -14.25
C MET A 178 11.18 1.79 -15.66
N TRP A 179 12.09 1.75 -16.64
CA TRP A 179 11.73 1.98 -18.05
C TRP A 179 10.72 0.97 -18.58
N GLU A 180 10.75 -0.28 -18.10
CA GLU A 180 9.75 -1.30 -18.47
C GLU A 180 8.33 -0.89 -18.07
N ILE A 181 8.17 -0.26 -16.91
CA ILE A 181 6.88 0.21 -16.42
C ILE A 181 6.27 1.24 -17.37
N PHE A 182 7.06 2.16 -17.91
CA PHE A 182 6.57 3.13 -18.89
C PHE A 182 6.08 2.47 -20.18
N PHE A 183 6.78 1.42 -20.65
CA PHE A 183 6.33 0.66 -21.80
C PHE A 183 5.02 -0.08 -21.52
N ASP A 184 4.86 -0.64 -20.33
CA ASP A 184 3.63 -1.33 -19.91
C ASP A 184 2.45 -0.36 -19.82
N ILE A 185 2.64 0.83 -19.22
CA ILE A 185 1.63 1.91 -19.17
C ILE A 185 1.24 2.35 -20.58
N HIS A 186 2.22 2.61 -21.45
CA HIS A 186 1.98 3.04 -22.82
C HIS A 186 1.21 1.98 -23.62
N LYS A 187 1.58 0.70 -23.48
CA LYS A 187 0.88 -0.42 -24.12
C LYS A 187 -0.57 -0.52 -23.64
N LEU A 188 -0.81 -0.35 -22.34
CA LEU A 188 -2.14 -0.35 -21.76
C LEU A 188 -2.99 0.81 -22.32
N ALA A 189 -2.42 2.02 -22.36
CA ALA A 189 -3.08 3.22 -22.88
C ALA A 189 -3.53 3.04 -24.34
N ILE A 190 -2.69 2.47 -25.21
CA ILE A 190 -3.05 2.19 -26.60
C ILE A 190 -4.12 1.10 -26.70
N SER A 191 -4.01 0.03 -25.89
CA SER A 191 -4.94 -1.10 -25.97
C SER A 191 -6.37 -0.78 -25.53
N GLN A 192 -6.56 0.30 -24.75
CA GLN A 192 -7.85 0.72 -24.19
C GLN A 192 -8.29 2.13 -24.63
N ASP A 193 -7.76 2.63 -25.76
CA ASP A 193 -8.04 3.97 -26.30
C ASP A 193 -7.87 5.12 -25.28
N GLY A 194 -7.01 4.93 -24.27
CA GLY A 194 -6.75 5.89 -23.21
C GLY A 194 -7.89 6.07 -22.19
N ILE A 195 -9.02 5.37 -22.34
CA ILE A 195 -10.24 5.57 -21.52
C ILE A 195 -9.98 5.30 -20.04
N VAL A 196 -9.06 4.37 -19.73
CA VAL A 196 -8.70 3.97 -18.36
C VAL A 196 -8.07 5.10 -17.54
N PHE A 197 -7.52 6.12 -18.20
CA PHE A 197 -6.79 7.23 -17.55
C PHE A 197 -7.55 8.56 -17.59
N VAL A 198 -8.78 8.57 -18.12
CA VAL A 198 -9.59 9.79 -18.24
C VAL A 198 -10.78 9.65 -17.30
N GLY A 199 -10.66 10.19 -16.09
CA GLY A 199 -11.76 10.30 -15.15
C GLY A 199 -12.96 10.97 -15.83
N LYS A 200 -14.13 10.33 -15.75
CA LYS A 200 -15.34 10.90 -16.34
C LYS A 200 -15.81 12.10 -15.52
N TYR A 201 -15.66 13.30 -16.08
CA TYR A 201 -16.38 14.50 -15.66
C TYR A 201 -17.91 14.34 -15.80
#